data_AF-X1VIT1-F1
#
_entry.id   AF-X1VIT1-F1
#
_cell.length_a   1.000
_cell.length_b   1.000
_cell.length_c   1.000
_cell.angle_alpha   90.00
_cell.angle_beta   90.00
_cell.angle_gamma   90.00
#
_symmetry.space_group_name_H-M   'P 1'
#
loop_
_entity.id
_entity.type
_entity.pdbx_description
1 polymer ?
#
loop_
_entity_poly.entity_id
_entity_poly.type
_entity_poly.pdbx_seq_one_letter_code
_entity_poly.pdbx_strand_id
1 'polypeptide(L)'
;MDPISYYESLIKGEHEGTFHSNWPADWIASFGKEIISGMNCMSAWKVIPAGVFVALVNTVKNRILSFVLEIEAEQPDAGEASPDTSPIPQERVSQVFNNIILGNVTTLTTGSQIISHTEINVVENNLESLDKFLNSIGLERQDLEELHEAINKDAQNDNKGDIGDKVSGWIDKMKAKAKSGVWNIAIATATHLLTRAILTYYGIVE
;
A
#
# COMPACT_ATOMS: atom_id res chain seq x y z
N MET A 1 -3.49 -11.66 12.56
CA MET A 1 -4.30 -12.04 11.38
C MET A 1 -4.20 -13.55 11.25
N ASP A 2 -5.33 -14.24 11.17
CA ASP A 2 -5.37 -15.69 10.98
C ASP A 2 -4.98 -16.08 9.54
N PRO A 3 -4.43 -17.29 9.32
CA PRO A 3 -4.01 -17.74 8.00
C PRO A 3 -5.21 -18.02 7.07
N ILE A 4 -4.99 -17.97 5.76
CA ILE A 4 -6.03 -18.26 4.75
C ILE A 4 -6.65 -19.65 4.93
N SER A 5 -5.85 -20.63 5.36
CA SER A 5 -6.31 -21.99 5.65
C SER A 5 -7.36 -22.06 6.77
N TYR A 6 -7.29 -21.15 7.74
CA TYR A 6 -8.32 -21.02 8.78
C TYR A 6 -9.67 -20.65 8.16
N TYR A 7 -9.70 -19.61 7.31
CA TYR A 7 -10.94 -19.21 6.64
C TYR A 7 -11.46 -20.27 5.66
N GLU A 8 -10.58 -21.01 4.97
CA GLU A 8 -11.00 -22.16 4.18
C GLU A 8 -11.64 -23.27 5.01
N SER A 9 -11.15 -23.51 6.23
CA SER A 9 -11.75 -24.48 7.14
C SER A 9 -13.14 -24.05 7.60
N LEU A 10 -13.36 -22.74 7.80
CA LEU A 10 -14.68 -22.19 8.16
C LEU A 10 -15.71 -22.35 7.04
N ILE A 11 -15.27 -22.34 5.78
CA ILE A 11 -16.12 -22.54 4.60
C ILE A 11 -16.46 -24.03 4.38
N LYS A 12 -15.50 -24.93 4.67
CA LYS A 12 -15.64 -26.38 4.44
C LYS A 12 -16.41 -27.11 5.54
N GLY A 13 -16.50 -26.54 6.74
CA GLY A 13 -17.34 -27.11 7.80
C GLY A 13 -18.82 -27.05 7.44
N GLU A 14 -19.62 -28.01 7.92
CA GLU A 14 -21.10 -27.97 7.89
C GLU A 14 -21.64 -26.89 8.84
N HIS A 15 -21.16 -25.67 8.70
CA HIS A 15 -21.71 -24.52 9.40
C HIS A 15 -22.74 -23.87 8.47
N GLU A 16 -24.00 -24.26 8.61
CA GLU A 16 -25.15 -23.45 8.13
C GLU A 16 -25.20 -22.05 8.80
N GLY A 17 -24.28 -21.76 9.73
CA GLY A 17 -24.33 -20.64 10.65
C GLY A 17 -23.68 -19.37 10.14
N THR A 18 -24.43 -18.29 10.25
CA THR A 18 -23.92 -16.92 10.24
C THR A 18 -22.83 -16.74 11.31
N PHE A 19 -21.70 -16.15 10.95
CA PHE A 19 -20.61 -15.88 11.90
C PHE A 19 -20.91 -14.60 12.66
N HIS A 20 -20.58 -14.55 13.95
CA HIS A 20 -20.86 -13.38 14.78
C HIS A 20 -19.57 -12.78 15.35
N SER A 21 -19.46 -11.45 15.31
CA SER A 21 -18.45 -10.70 16.05
C SER A 21 -19.13 -9.86 17.12
N ASN A 22 -18.88 -10.17 18.38
CA ASN A 22 -19.44 -9.41 19.49
C ASN A 22 -18.95 -7.96 19.47
N TRP A 23 -19.82 -7.04 19.89
CA TRP A 23 -19.42 -5.66 20.12
C TRP A 23 -18.48 -5.57 21.32
N PRO A 24 -17.52 -4.62 21.30
CA PRO A 24 -16.76 -4.28 22.49
C PRO A 24 -17.67 -3.89 23.65
N ALA A 25 -17.30 -4.29 24.87
CA ALA A 25 -18.10 -4.01 26.07
C ALA A 25 -18.31 -2.49 26.29
N ASP A 26 -17.30 -1.68 25.97
CA ASP A 26 -17.37 -0.22 26.11
C ASP A 26 -18.44 0.40 25.20
N TRP A 27 -18.67 -0.18 24.02
CA TRP A 27 -19.71 0.28 23.09
C TRP A 27 -21.09 -0.10 23.62
N ILE A 28 -21.23 -1.30 24.18
CA ILE A 28 -22.49 -1.73 24.82
C ILE A 28 -22.79 -0.83 26.02
N ALA A 29 -21.79 -0.49 26.84
CA ALA A 29 -21.95 0.39 27.99
C ALA A 29 -22.32 1.84 27.59
N SER A 30 -21.73 2.34 26.49
CA SER A 30 -21.94 3.72 26.03
C SER A 30 -23.29 3.89 25.32
N PHE A 31 -23.65 2.96 24.43
CA PHE A 31 -24.80 3.10 23.54
C PHE A 31 -25.99 2.23 23.93
N GLY A 32 -25.81 1.24 24.80
CA GLY A 32 -26.82 0.20 25.05
C GLY A 32 -28.13 0.69 25.66
N LYS A 33 -28.16 1.87 26.29
CA LYS A 33 -29.36 2.52 26.84
C LYS A 33 -30.14 3.34 25.80
N GLU A 34 -29.48 3.69 24.70
CA GLU A 34 -30.03 4.60 23.69
C GLU A 34 -30.71 3.84 22.54
N ILE A 35 -30.54 2.51 22.47
CA ILE A 35 -31.09 1.67 21.40
C ILE A 35 -32.61 1.51 21.57
N ILE A 36 -33.08 1.20 22.78
CA ILE A 36 -34.51 0.99 23.08
C ILE A 36 -34.83 1.72 24.40
N SER A 37 -35.79 2.65 24.34
CA SER A 37 -36.22 3.42 25.50
C SER A 37 -36.70 2.51 26.64
N GLY A 38 -36.15 2.71 27.83
CA GLY A 38 -36.50 1.94 29.03
C GLY A 38 -35.87 0.55 29.12
N MET A 39 -34.99 0.17 28.17
CA MET A 39 -34.26 -1.11 28.19
C MET A 39 -32.74 -0.88 28.18
N ASN A 40 -31.98 -1.89 28.61
CA ASN A 40 -30.53 -1.91 28.49
C ASN A 40 -30.12 -3.04 27.56
N CYS A 41 -29.34 -2.74 26.53
CA CYS A 41 -28.71 -3.75 25.69
C CYS A 41 -27.70 -4.55 26.50
N MET A 42 -27.93 -5.87 26.63
CA MET A 42 -27.04 -6.78 27.35
C MET A 42 -25.92 -7.34 26.47
N SER A 43 -26.21 -7.53 25.18
CA SER A 43 -25.26 -7.99 24.18
C SER A 43 -25.67 -7.52 22.79
N ALA A 44 -24.67 -7.20 21.98
CA ALA A 44 -24.83 -6.85 20.58
C ALA A 44 -23.69 -7.51 19.79
N TRP A 45 -23.98 -7.94 18.57
CA TRP A 45 -22.99 -8.55 17.69
C TRP A 45 -23.27 -8.21 16.22
N LYS A 46 -22.19 -8.18 15.44
CA LYS A 46 -22.25 -8.08 13.98
C LYS A 46 -22.43 -9.47 13.40
N VAL A 47 -23.41 -9.61 12.52
CA VAL A 47 -23.61 -10.81 11.72
C VAL A 47 -22.76 -10.75 10.45
N ILE A 48 -21.99 -11.79 10.20
CA ILE A 48 -21.06 -11.94 9.08
C ILE A 48 -21.52 -13.17 8.27
N PRO A 49 -22.08 -12.99 7.07
CA PRO A 49 -22.48 -14.09 6.21
C PRO A 49 -21.26 -14.94 5.80
N ALA A 50 -21.44 -16.27 5.72
CA ALA A 50 -20.39 -17.19 5.27
C ALA A 50 -19.87 -16.84 3.86
N GLY A 51 -20.72 -16.29 3.00
CA GLY A 51 -20.36 -15.83 1.66
C GLY A 51 -19.25 -14.76 1.63
N VAL A 52 -19.05 -14.01 2.72
CA VAL A 52 -17.94 -13.05 2.83
C VAL A 52 -16.59 -13.77 2.85
N PHE A 53 -16.49 -14.91 3.56
CA PHE A 53 -15.25 -15.70 3.59
C PHE A 53 -15.01 -16.40 2.26
N VAL A 54 -16.07 -16.88 1.59
CA VAL A 54 -15.98 -17.41 0.22
C VAL A 54 -15.43 -16.34 -0.73
N ALA A 55 -15.97 -15.12 -0.68
CA ALA A 55 -15.49 -14.00 -1.49
C ALA A 55 -14.03 -13.62 -1.16
N LEU A 56 -13.64 -13.65 0.11
CA LEU A 56 -12.26 -13.40 0.55
C LEU A 56 -11.30 -14.43 -0.06
N VAL A 57 -11.57 -15.72 0.11
CA VAL A 57 -10.73 -16.81 -0.42
C VAL A 57 -10.67 -16.74 -1.95
N ASN A 58 -11.79 -16.50 -2.61
CA ASN A 58 -11.83 -16.35 -4.07
C ASN A 58 -11.04 -15.14 -4.54
N THR A 59 -11.08 -14.02 -3.80
CA THR A 59 -10.30 -12.82 -4.14
C THR A 59 -8.81 -13.12 -4.09
N VAL A 60 -8.33 -13.82 -3.05
CA VAL A 60 -6.93 -14.22 -2.94
C VAL A 60 -6.54 -15.15 -4.09
N LYS A 61 -7.33 -16.20 -4.35
CA LYS A 61 -7.07 -17.16 -5.45
C LYS A 61 -7.03 -16.46 -6.81
N ASN A 62 -7.98 -15.57 -7.08
CA ASN A 62 -8.05 -14.84 -8.34
C ASN A 62 -6.87 -13.87 -8.49
N ARG A 63 -6.45 -13.16 -7.43
CA ARG A 63 -5.27 -12.28 -7.50
C ARG A 63 -3.99 -13.05 -7.79
N ILE A 64 -3.80 -14.20 -7.14
CA ILE A 64 -2.64 -15.07 -7.40
C ILE A 64 -2.70 -15.60 -8.84
N LEU A 65 -3.86 -16.05 -9.30
CA LEU A 65 -4.04 -16.53 -10.67
C LEU A 65 -3.76 -15.42 -11.70
N SER A 66 -4.32 -14.23 -11.51
CA SER A 66 -4.05 -13.07 -12.36
C SER A 66 -2.57 -12.71 -12.38
N PHE A 67 -1.89 -12.80 -11.23
CA PHE A 67 -0.46 -12.55 -11.14
C PHE A 67 0.33 -13.57 -11.97
N VAL A 68 0.02 -14.86 -11.85
CA VAL A 68 0.67 -15.92 -12.63
C VAL A 68 0.42 -15.72 -14.13
N LEU A 69 -0.81 -15.41 -14.55
CA LEU A 69 -1.15 -15.20 -15.95
C LEU A 69 -0.43 -14.00 -16.57
N GLU A 70 -0.21 -12.93 -15.81
CA GLU A 70 0.52 -11.75 -16.28
C GLU A 70 2.04 -12.00 -16.37
N ILE A 71 2.58 -12.83 -15.47
CA ILE A 71 3.96 -13.30 -15.58
C ILE A 71 4.13 -14.22 -16.81
N GLU A 72 3.18 -15.12 -17.05
CA GLU A 72 3.15 -16.01 -18.21
C GLU A 72 2.96 -15.23 -19.53
N ALA A 73 2.17 -14.17 -19.53
CA ALA A 73 2.01 -13.29 -20.70
C ALA A 73 3.33 -12.62 -21.11
N GLU A 74 4.17 -12.25 -20.13
CA GLU A 74 5.48 -11.65 -20.38
C GLU A 74 6.52 -12.70 -20.83
N GLN A 75 6.44 -13.92 -20.28
CA GLN A 75 7.27 -15.04 -20.69
C GLN A 75 6.43 -16.32 -20.74
N PRO A 76 6.02 -16.79 -21.92
CA PRO A 76 5.14 -17.96 -22.08
C PRO A 76 5.69 -19.24 -21.46
N ASP A 77 7.02 -19.38 -21.40
CA ASP A 77 7.69 -20.52 -20.79
C ASP A 77 7.97 -20.30 -19.28
N ALA A 78 7.42 -19.26 -18.65
CA ALA A 78 7.62 -19.00 -17.22
C ALA A 78 7.18 -20.21 -16.37
N GLY A 79 8.14 -20.88 -15.74
CA GLY A 79 7.91 -22.09 -14.94
C GLY A 79 8.32 -23.40 -15.63
N GLU A 80 8.46 -23.41 -16.95
CA GLU A 80 8.95 -24.56 -17.75
C GLU A 80 10.23 -24.23 -18.54
N ALA A 81 10.69 -22.98 -18.47
CA ALA A 81 11.88 -22.50 -19.15
C ALA A 81 13.15 -23.27 -18.72
N SER A 82 13.99 -23.59 -19.70
CA SER A 82 15.31 -24.16 -19.46
C SER A 82 16.17 -23.20 -18.63
N PRO A 83 17.14 -23.66 -17.81
CA PRO A 83 18.03 -22.78 -17.05
C PRO A 83 18.82 -21.77 -17.90
N ASP A 84 18.94 -22.01 -19.21
CA ASP A 84 19.62 -21.14 -20.17
C ASP A 84 18.76 -19.96 -20.67
N THR A 85 17.49 -19.90 -20.29
CA THR A 85 16.57 -18.82 -20.71
C THR A 85 16.76 -17.61 -19.81
N SER A 86 16.87 -16.40 -20.39
CA SER A 86 16.95 -15.18 -19.58
C SER A 86 15.67 -15.02 -18.76
N PRO A 87 15.77 -14.93 -17.42
CA PRO A 87 14.59 -14.74 -16.59
C PRO A 87 14.00 -13.34 -16.82
N ILE A 88 12.70 -13.23 -16.56
CA ILE A 88 12.02 -11.94 -16.50
C ILE A 88 12.77 -11.03 -15.50
N PRO A 89 13.09 -9.77 -15.86
CA PRO A 89 13.73 -8.84 -14.96
C PRO A 89 12.95 -8.71 -13.65
N GLN A 90 13.66 -8.74 -12.52
CA GLN A 90 13.04 -8.67 -11.20
C GLN A 90 12.21 -7.39 -11.02
N GLU A 91 12.60 -6.29 -11.65
CA GLU A 91 11.82 -5.05 -11.67
C GLU A 91 10.44 -5.24 -12.31
N ARG A 92 10.34 -6.02 -13.39
CA ARG A 92 9.05 -6.29 -14.03
C ARG A 92 8.17 -7.19 -13.19
N VAL A 93 8.73 -8.25 -12.61
CA VAL A 93 7.99 -9.12 -11.67
C VAL A 93 7.44 -8.30 -10.49
N SER A 94 8.26 -7.39 -9.97
CA SER A 94 7.87 -6.50 -8.86
C SER A 94 6.74 -5.54 -9.26
N GLN A 95 6.78 -5.00 -10.48
CA GLN A 95 5.71 -4.13 -10.98
C GLN A 95 4.39 -4.88 -11.17
N VAL A 96 4.43 -6.08 -11.76
CA VAL A 96 3.26 -6.95 -11.92
C VAL A 96 2.68 -7.32 -10.55
N PHE A 97 3.53 -7.65 -9.57
CA PHE A 97 3.11 -7.90 -8.19
C PHE A 97 2.42 -6.69 -7.55
N ASN A 98 3.02 -5.50 -7.64
CA ASN A 98 2.44 -4.28 -7.08
C ASN A 98 1.09 -3.93 -7.74
N ASN A 99 0.96 -4.12 -9.05
CA ASN A 99 -0.27 -3.81 -9.77
C ASN A 99 -1.42 -4.78 -9.46
N ILE A 100 -1.13 -6.08 -9.31
CA ILE A 100 -2.17 -7.13 -9.19
C ILE A 100 -2.43 -7.51 -7.73
N ILE A 101 -1.37 -7.72 -6.95
CA ILE A 101 -1.47 -8.18 -5.57
C ILE A 101 -1.79 -7.03 -4.62
N LEU A 102 -1.14 -5.87 -4.79
CA LEU A 102 -1.45 -4.68 -3.97
C LEU A 102 -2.64 -3.92 -4.56
N GLY A 103 -2.64 -3.66 -5.87
CA GLY A 103 -3.74 -2.99 -6.57
C GLY A 103 -3.98 -1.54 -6.13
N ASN A 104 -5.04 -0.92 -6.67
CA ASN A 104 -5.47 0.44 -6.33
C ASN A 104 -6.26 0.46 -5.00
N VAL A 105 -5.68 -0.05 -3.92
CA VAL A 105 -6.33 -0.01 -2.61
C VAL A 105 -6.20 1.39 -2.02
N THR A 106 -7.23 2.21 -2.22
CA THR A 106 -7.59 3.29 -1.28
C THR A 106 -7.77 2.64 0.08
N THR A 107 -6.71 2.64 0.89
CA THR A 107 -6.71 2.02 2.22
C THR A 107 -7.41 2.98 3.19
N LEU A 108 -8.73 3.05 3.09
CA LEU A 108 -9.57 3.43 4.22
C LEU A 108 -9.77 2.18 5.08
N THR A 109 -8.70 1.76 5.77
CA THR A 109 -8.81 0.77 6.85
C THR A 109 -7.79 1.15 7.90
N THR A 110 -8.32 1.65 9.00
CA THR A 110 -7.64 2.00 10.24
C THR A 110 -6.69 0.86 10.66
N GLY A 111 -5.38 1.14 10.71
CA GLY A 111 -4.44 0.42 11.58
C GLY A 111 -3.40 -0.51 10.94
N SER A 112 -3.40 -0.76 9.63
CA SER A 112 -2.38 -1.63 9.02
C SER A 112 -1.73 -0.94 7.81
N GLN A 113 -0.62 -0.25 8.05
CA GLN A 113 0.24 0.22 6.97
C GLN A 113 0.86 -0.99 6.26
N ILE A 114 0.36 -1.31 5.07
CA ILE A 114 1.06 -2.24 4.17
C ILE A 114 2.22 -1.43 3.58
N ILE A 115 3.37 -1.50 4.26
CA ILE A 115 4.63 -0.90 3.80
C ILE A 115 5.07 -1.70 2.56
N SER A 116 5.01 -1.08 1.39
CA SER A 116 5.64 -1.60 0.19
C SER A 116 7.14 -1.72 0.43
N HIS A 117 7.68 -2.95 0.39
CA HIS A 117 9.11 -3.25 0.48
C HIS A 117 9.83 -2.87 -0.83
N THR A 118 9.70 -1.64 -1.28
CA THR A 118 10.66 -1.08 -2.24
C THR A 118 11.87 -0.65 -1.41
N GLU A 119 13.01 -1.30 -1.60
CA GLU A 119 14.27 -0.86 -0.97
C GLU A 119 14.60 0.55 -1.48
N ILE A 120 14.53 1.52 -0.57
CA ILE A 120 14.86 2.91 -0.86
C ILE A 120 16.38 3.02 -0.81
N ASN A 121 17.01 2.92 -1.98
CA ASN A 121 18.46 3.03 -2.15
C ASN A 121 18.95 4.49 -2.17
N VAL A 122 18.34 5.35 -1.35
CA VAL A 122 18.73 6.75 -1.20
C VAL A 122 19.73 6.88 -0.06
N VAL A 123 20.84 7.55 -0.33
CA VAL A 123 21.88 7.86 0.65
C VAL A 123 21.66 9.27 1.18
N GLU A 124 21.83 9.45 2.49
CA GLU A 124 21.71 10.74 3.17
C GLU A 124 22.59 11.81 2.47
N ASN A 125 22.03 13.00 2.25
CA ASN A 125 22.69 14.14 1.60
C ASN A 125 23.27 13.84 0.19
N ASN A 126 22.84 12.75 -0.48
CA ASN A 126 23.28 12.41 -1.83
C ASN A 126 22.17 12.61 -2.86
N LEU A 127 22.22 13.74 -3.56
CA LEU A 127 21.25 14.11 -4.60
C LEU A 127 21.22 13.13 -5.77
N GLU A 128 22.37 12.58 -6.16
CA GLU A 128 22.43 11.62 -7.27
C GLU A 128 21.66 10.33 -6.95
N SER A 129 21.74 9.86 -5.70
CA SER A 129 20.99 8.69 -5.23
C SER A 129 19.48 8.97 -5.16
N LEU A 130 19.09 10.17 -4.75
CA LEU A 130 17.70 10.63 -4.71
C LEU A 130 17.11 10.71 -6.13
N ASP A 131 17.84 11.32 -7.07
CA ASP A 131 17.40 11.47 -8.45
C ASP A 131 17.25 10.13 -9.16
N LYS A 132 18.21 9.22 -8.97
CA LYS A 132 18.12 7.85 -9.53
C LYS A 132 16.87 7.14 -9.04
N PHE A 133 16.58 7.23 -7.74
CA PHE A 133 15.38 6.61 -7.17
C PHE A 133 14.10 7.27 -7.68
N LEU A 134 14.01 8.60 -7.65
CA LEU A 134 12.83 9.35 -8.09
C LEU A 134 12.55 9.17 -9.59
N ASN A 135 13.59 9.10 -10.42
CA ASN A 135 13.46 8.78 -11.84
C ASN A 135 13.01 7.33 -12.05
N SER A 136 13.49 6.38 -11.21
CA SER A 136 13.06 4.97 -11.29
C SER A 136 11.57 4.77 -10.97
N ILE A 137 10.97 5.65 -10.16
CA ILE A 137 9.54 5.67 -9.89
C ILE A 137 8.74 6.55 -10.88
N GLY A 138 9.40 7.05 -11.94
CA GLY A 138 8.75 7.72 -13.07
C GLY A 138 8.59 9.23 -12.95
N LEU A 139 9.38 9.91 -12.11
CA LEU A 139 9.40 11.39 -12.11
C LEU A 139 10.10 11.91 -13.37
N GLU A 140 9.48 12.89 -14.01
CA GLU A 140 10.06 13.59 -15.16
C GLU A 140 11.18 14.54 -14.71
N ARG A 141 12.11 14.81 -15.63
CA ARG A 141 13.26 15.70 -15.38
C ARG A 141 12.84 17.07 -14.84
N GLN A 142 11.73 17.62 -15.33
CA GLN A 142 11.21 18.91 -14.89
C GLN A 142 10.83 18.90 -13.39
N ASP A 143 10.26 17.80 -12.89
CA ASP A 143 9.88 17.69 -11.48
C ASP A 143 11.10 17.52 -10.57
N LEU A 144 12.15 16.84 -11.06
CA LEU A 144 13.44 16.73 -10.38
C LEU A 144 14.18 18.07 -10.31
N GLU A 145 14.16 18.85 -11.38
CA GLU A 145 14.74 20.21 -11.40
C GLU A 145 14.04 21.13 -10.39
N GLU A 146 12.72 21.07 -10.29
CA GLU A 146 11.96 21.81 -9.28
C GLU A 146 12.31 21.36 -7.84
N LEU A 147 12.56 20.06 -7.63
CA LEU A 147 12.99 19.54 -6.34
C LEU A 147 14.36 20.09 -5.94
N HIS A 148 15.31 20.12 -6.88
CA HIS A 148 16.65 20.68 -6.63
C HIS A 148 16.58 22.16 -6.28
N GLU A 149 15.72 22.92 -6.97
CA GLU A 149 15.49 24.33 -6.66
C GLU A 149 14.89 24.50 -5.25
N ALA A 150 13.95 23.63 -4.86
CA ALA A 150 13.36 23.64 -3.53
C ALA A 150 14.40 23.32 -2.43
N ILE A 151 15.21 22.27 -2.61
CA ILE A 151 16.29 21.89 -1.69
C ILE A 151 17.30 23.03 -1.53
N ASN A 152 17.72 23.67 -2.62
CA ASN A 152 18.66 24.79 -2.58
C ASN A 152 18.07 26.02 -1.85
N LYS A 153 16.79 26.33 -2.05
CA LYS A 153 16.13 27.45 -1.36
C LYS A 153 15.98 27.20 0.13
N ASP A 154 15.64 25.98 0.52
CA ASP A 154 15.50 25.63 1.94
C ASP A 154 16.85 25.55 2.65
N ALA A 155 17.91 25.11 1.96
CA ALA A 155 19.28 25.14 2.47
C ALA A 155 19.80 26.56 2.79
N GLN A 156 19.26 27.60 2.14
CA GLN A 156 19.63 29.00 2.40
C GLN A 156 18.89 29.63 3.61
N ASN A 157 17.85 28.97 4.14
CA ASN A 157 17.00 29.52 5.20
C ASN A 157 17.31 28.98 6.62
N ASP A 158 18.46 28.32 6.82
CA ASP A 158 18.95 27.77 8.11
C ASP A 158 17.96 26.86 8.87
N ASN A 159 17.12 26.13 8.12
CA ASN A 159 16.24 25.09 8.67
C ASN A 159 17.03 23.80 8.91
N LYS A 160 17.80 23.74 10.00
CA LYS A 160 18.49 22.52 10.41
C LYS A 160 17.52 21.54 11.07
N GLY A 161 17.26 20.42 10.39
CA GLY A 161 16.55 19.26 10.94
C GLY A 161 15.10 19.10 10.49
N ASP A 162 14.64 19.93 9.56
CA ASP A 162 13.34 19.80 8.91
C ASP A 162 13.53 19.79 7.39
N ILE A 163 12.58 19.19 6.67
CA ILE A 163 12.60 19.03 5.21
C ILE A 163 12.55 20.40 4.50
N GLY A 164 12.04 21.43 5.18
CA GLY A 164 11.89 22.79 4.67
C GLY A 164 10.54 23.04 4.00
N ASP A 165 10.13 24.31 3.97
CA ASP A 165 8.81 24.72 3.46
C ASP A 165 8.69 24.53 1.94
N LYS A 166 9.78 24.73 1.19
CA LYS A 166 9.75 24.59 -0.28
C LYS A 166 9.71 23.13 -0.69
N VAL A 167 10.47 22.26 -0.02
CA VAL A 167 10.42 20.82 -0.28
C VAL A 167 9.07 20.25 0.15
N SER A 168 8.51 20.69 1.28
CA SER A 168 7.16 20.28 1.71
C SER A 168 6.09 20.69 0.69
N GLY A 169 6.16 21.94 0.19
CA GLY A 169 5.26 22.42 -0.87
C GLY A 169 5.41 21.65 -2.18
N TRP A 170 6.64 21.25 -2.52
CA TRP A 170 6.90 20.39 -3.66
C TRP A 170 6.29 19.00 -3.47
N ILE A 171 6.44 18.38 -2.29
CA ILE A 171 5.81 17.09 -1.97
C ILE A 171 4.29 17.16 -2.17
N ASP A 172 3.63 18.22 -1.71
CA ASP A 172 2.19 18.37 -1.86
C ASP A 172 1.75 18.58 -3.31
N LYS A 173 2.56 19.30 -4.11
CA LYS A 173 2.37 19.39 -5.57
C LYS A 173 2.47 18.01 -6.23
N MET A 174 3.45 17.19 -5.83
CA MET A 174 3.61 15.83 -6.36
C MET A 174 2.46 14.90 -5.94
N LYS A 175 1.97 15.02 -4.70
CA LYS A 175 0.74 14.32 -4.26
C LYS A 175 -0.47 14.71 -5.12
N ALA A 176 -0.59 15.98 -5.49
CA ALA A 176 -1.65 16.45 -6.37
C ALA A 176 -1.50 15.90 -7.81
N LYS A 177 -0.27 15.84 -8.34
CA LYS A 177 0.04 15.21 -9.64
C LYS A 177 -0.21 13.69 -9.64
N ALA A 178 0.07 13.02 -8.54
CA ALA A 178 -0.26 11.60 -8.38
C ALA A 178 -1.77 11.36 -8.50
N LYS A 179 -2.59 12.25 -7.92
CA LYS A 179 -4.06 12.19 -8.04
C LYS A 179 -4.57 12.43 -9.47
N SER A 180 -3.84 13.15 -10.31
CA SER A 180 -4.24 13.36 -11.72
C SER A 180 -3.95 12.16 -12.63
N GLY A 181 -3.37 11.06 -12.12
CA GLY A 181 -3.15 9.84 -12.89
C GLY A 181 -2.01 9.92 -13.92
N VAL A 182 -1.14 10.93 -13.80
CA VAL A 182 0.02 11.12 -14.69
C VAL A 182 1.12 10.08 -14.41
N TRP A 183 1.10 9.46 -13.23
CA TRP A 183 2.04 8.42 -12.83
C TRP A 183 1.49 7.02 -13.15
N ASN A 184 2.33 6.17 -13.75
CA ASN A 184 2.01 4.76 -14.04
C ASN A 184 2.12 3.83 -12.81
N ILE A 185 2.22 4.39 -11.59
CA ILE A 185 2.34 3.66 -10.32
C ILE A 185 1.13 4.01 -9.44
N ALA A 186 0.66 3.07 -8.61
CA ALA A 186 -0.44 3.28 -7.67
C ALA A 186 -0.22 4.52 -6.78
N ILE A 187 -1.26 5.38 -6.67
CA ILE A 187 -1.21 6.72 -6.05
C ILE A 187 -0.70 6.67 -4.60
N ALA A 188 -1.17 5.70 -3.81
CA ALA A 188 -0.81 5.53 -2.41
C ALA A 188 0.66 5.10 -2.25
N THR A 189 1.12 4.16 -3.08
CA THR A 189 2.50 3.67 -3.08
C THR A 189 3.46 4.76 -3.52
N ALA A 190 3.14 5.48 -4.58
CA ALA A 190 4.03 6.51 -5.13
C ALA A 190 4.18 7.71 -4.16
N THR A 191 3.11 8.10 -3.47
CA THR A 191 3.17 9.16 -2.44
C THR A 191 4.03 8.72 -1.24
N HIS A 192 3.88 7.47 -0.80
CA HIS A 192 4.66 6.94 0.32
C HIS A 192 6.15 6.83 -0.04
N LEU A 193 6.48 6.26 -1.19
CA LEU A 193 7.86 6.10 -1.65
C LEU A 193 8.57 7.43 -1.85
N LEU A 194 7.89 8.41 -2.46
CA LEU A 194 8.41 9.77 -2.62
C LEU A 194 8.71 10.42 -1.27
N THR A 195 7.74 10.39 -0.35
CA THR A 195 7.90 11.00 0.98
C THR A 195 9.06 10.34 1.73
N ARG A 196 9.14 9.01 1.70
CA ARG A 196 10.18 8.26 2.41
C ARG A 196 11.57 8.45 1.80
N ALA A 197 11.69 8.53 0.47
CA ALA A 197 12.96 8.81 -0.20
C ALA A 197 13.54 10.18 0.19
N ILE A 198 12.69 11.20 0.28
CA ILE A 198 13.10 12.54 0.71
C ILE A 198 13.49 12.55 2.17
N LEU A 199 12.69 11.91 3.04
CA LEU A 199 13.01 11.77 4.45
C LEU A 199 14.36 11.06 4.67
N THR A 200 14.63 9.98 3.93
CA THR A 200 15.93 9.30 3.93
C THR A 200 17.08 10.21 3.45
N TYR A 201 16.86 11.03 2.41
CA TYR A 201 17.86 12.01 1.97
C TYR A 201 18.21 13.02 3.07
N TYR A 202 17.23 13.45 3.86
CA TYR A 202 17.43 14.36 5.00
C TYR A 202 17.88 13.66 6.30
N GLY A 203 18.07 12.33 6.30
CA GLY A 203 18.44 11.58 7.49
C GLY A 203 17.34 11.49 8.54
N ILE A 204 16.10 11.85 8.18
CA ILE A 204 14.92 11.79 9.05
C ILE A 204 14.29 10.41 8.84
N VAL A 205 14.76 9.41 9.57
CA VAL A 205 14.28 8.03 9.40
C VAL A 205 13.15 7.75 10.39
N GLU A 206 11.95 7.44 9.88
CA GLU A 206 10.85 6.81 10.63
C GLU A 206 10.86 5.29 10.46
#